data_AF-A0AAE5IMD4-F1
#
_entry.id   AF-A0AAE5IMD4-F1
#
_cell.length_a   1.000
_cell.length_b   1.000
_cell.length_c   1.000
_cell.angle_alpha   90.00
_cell.angle_beta   90.00
_cell.angle_gamma   90.00
#
_symmetry.space_group_name_H-M   'P 1'
#
loop_
_entity.id
_entity.type
_entity.pdbx_description
1 polymer ?
#
loop_
_entity_poly.entity_id
_entity_poly.type
_entity_poly.pdbx_seq_one_letter_code
_entity_poly.pdbx_strand_id
1 'polypeptide(L)'
;MTSRTRIPRAELPGIYGAVVKRMSRRMLGDVAEPVEVTWHNRTTPDVADDVELAENVSIAMLTVLETLGPVERAVFVLHQVFEMPYAEIAEAVGRTPASVRQIAHRAREHVGARRPRMQVDRAQQQAVVEKFLAAVSTGDVQALVDVLAPDVVVVADGGGIATAAREPIVGARRVAVFLSKAASLPGFATTTTWLNGMPGIRIDVDGEATAVSVVVEDGRITRVYAIRNPHKLGSLDSVWNLRR
;
A
#
# COMPACT_ATOMS: atom_id res chain seq x y z
N MET A 1 -0.31 -2.18 27.55
CA MET A 1 -0.74 -3.17 26.54
C MET A 1 -0.81 -2.46 25.19
N THR A 2 0.23 -2.61 24.39
CA THR A 2 0.47 -1.89 23.13
C THR A 2 -0.37 -2.48 21.99
N SER A 3 -1.18 -1.64 21.34
CA SER A 3 -2.01 -1.96 20.17
C SER A 3 -1.13 -2.55 19.05
N ARG A 4 -1.45 -3.77 18.60
CA ARG A 4 -0.73 -4.53 17.56
C ARG A 4 -1.12 -4.16 16.12
N THR A 5 -1.96 -3.14 15.94
CA THR A 5 -2.66 -2.85 14.68
C THR A 5 -2.40 -1.45 14.16
N ARG A 6 -1.25 -0.87 14.52
CA ARG A 6 -0.68 0.24 13.79
C ARG A 6 -0.03 -0.34 12.53
N ILE A 7 -0.44 0.10 11.34
CA ILE A 7 0.35 -0.13 10.13
C ILE A 7 1.71 0.55 10.41
N PRO A 8 2.82 -0.21 10.57
CA PRO A 8 4.11 0.33 10.96
C PRO A 8 4.56 1.53 10.11
N ARG A 9 5.41 2.41 10.66
CA ARG A 9 6.22 3.28 9.81
C ARG A 9 7.27 2.37 9.16
N ALA A 10 7.21 2.20 7.85
CA ALA A 10 8.32 1.62 7.11
C ALA A 10 9.40 2.70 6.93
N GLU A 11 10.06 3.03 8.04
CA GLU A 11 11.36 3.65 7.98
C GLU A 11 12.38 2.52 7.71
N LEU A 12 13.30 2.74 6.79
CA LEU A 12 14.57 2.01 6.76
C LEU A 12 15.57 2.88 7.55
N PRO A 13 15.68 2.75 8.88
CA PRO A 13 16.64 3.54 9.64
C PRO A 13 18.07 2.98 9.51
N GLY A 14 19.06 3.83 9.82
CA GLY A 14 20.47 3.45 9.90
C GLY A 14 21.14 3.26 8.54
N ILE A 15 22.22 2.46 8.50
CA ILE A 15 23.07 2.29 7.31
C ILE A 15 22.27 1.81 6.08
N TYR A 16 21.25 0.98 6.31
CA TYR A 16 20.42 0.41 5.24
C TYR A 16 19.51 1.45 4.58
N GLY A 17 18.99 2.42 5.36
CA GLY A 17 18.26 3.58 4.83
C GLY A 17 19.14 4.49 4.00
N ALA A 18 20.33 4.81 4.51
CA ALA A 18 21.29 5.63 3.79
C ALA A 18 21.74 5.00 2.46
N VAL A 19 21.84 3.67 2.43
CA VAL A 19 22.20 2.89 1.25
C VAL A 19 21.07 2.87 0.22
N VAL A 20 19.84 2.55 0.64
CA VAL A 20 18.67 2.59 -0.25
C VAL A 20 18.46 4.02 -0.77
N LYS A 21 18.58 5.04 0.07
CA LYS A 21 18.53 6.45 -0.32
C LYS A 21 19.57 6.82 -1.37
N ARG A 22 20.84 6.46 -1.15
CA ARG A 22 21.94 6.77 -2.06
C ARG A 22 21.73 6.10 -3.41
N MET A 23 21.22 4.88 -3.42
CA MET A 23 20.94 4.10 -4.63
C MET A 23 19.69 4.60 -5.36
N SER A 24 18.57 4.82 -4.65
CA SER A 24 17.35 5.42 -5.19
C SER A 24 17.60 6.81 -5.74
N ARG A 25 18.46 7.63 -5.10
CA ARG A 25 18.83 8.94 -5.63
C ARG A 25 19.65 8.86 -6.93
N ARG A 26 20.47 7.82 -7.05
CA ARG A 26 21.26 7.55 -8.26
C ARG A 26 20.40 7.05 -9.42
N MET A 27 19.32 6.34 -9.13
CA MET A 27 18.45 5.71 -10.13
C MET A 27 17.21 6.54 -10.50
N LEU A 28 16.56 7.19 -9.53
CA LEU A 28 15.25 7.84 -9.66
C LEU A 28 15.31 9.37 -9.58
N GLY A 29 16.49 9.97 -9.39
CA GLY A 29 16.64 11.41 -9.16
C GLY A 29 16.40 11.80 -7.70
N ASP A 30 15.96 13.02 -7.41
CA ASP A 30 15.90 13.50 -6.02
C ASP A 30 14.81 12.76 -5.21
N VAL A 31 15.21 12.22 -4.05
CA VAL A 31 14.33 11.44 -3.15
C VAL A 31 14.10 12.27 -1.89
N ALA A 32 12.82 12.51 -1.55
CA ALA A 32 12.42 13.27 -0.38
C ALA A 32 12.97 12.67 0.93
N GLU A 33 13.30 13.52 1.90
CA GLU A 33 13.72 13.11 3.24
C GLU A 33 12.54 13.16 4.22
N PRO A 34 12.27 12.07 4.97
CA PRO A 34 13.03 10.81 5.07
C PRO A 34 12.68 9.81 3.96
N VAL A 35 13.51 8.76 3.76
CA VAL A 35 13.12 7.55 3.00
C VAL A 35 12.11 6.75 3.83
N GLU A 36 10.96 7.37 4.08
CA GLU A 36 9.76 6.70 4.52
C GLU A 36 9.20 5.99 3.29
N VAL A 37 8.88 4.70 3.42
CA VAL A 37 8.04 4.04 2.43
C VAL A 37 6.66 4.67 2.59
N THR A 38 6.37 5.65 1.75
CA THR A 38 5.05 6.26 1.76
C THR A 38 4.06 5.25 1.24
N TRP A 39 3.09 4.94 2.10
CA TRP A 39 2.17 3.84 1.89
C TRP A 39 1.18 4.07 0.76
N HIS A 40 0.96 5.32 0.40
CA HIS A 40 -0.01 5.74 -0.61
C HIS A 40 0.60 6.86 -1.43
N ASN A 41 1.42 6.48 -2.41
CA ASN A 41 1.90 7.41 -3.41
C ASN A 41 0.81 7.62 -4.45
N ARG A 42 0.47 8.89 -4.70
CA ARG A 42 -0.36 9.22 -5.85
C ARG A 42 0.47 9.00 -7.11
N THR A 43 0.15 7.97 -7.87
CA THR A 43 0.89 7.64 -9.11
C THR A 43 0.13 8.16 -10.32
N THR A 44 0.84 8.28 -11.44
CA THR A 44 0.21 8.45 -12.75
C THR A 44 -0.35 7.11 -13.28
N PRO A 45 -1.30 7.14 -14.24
CA PRO A 45 -1.87 5.93 -14.83
C PRO A 45 -0.86 5.07 -15.60
N ASP A 46 0.25 5.63 -16.08
CA ASP A 46 1.31 4.89 -16.80
C ASP A 46 2.07 3.89 -15.92
N VAL A 47 2.21 4.15 -14.62
CA VAL A 47 2.67 3.16 -13.63
C VAL A 47 1.71 1.99 -13.57
N ALA A 48 0.42 2.30 -13.71
CA ALA A 48 -0.62 1.30 -13.82
C ALA A 48 -0.75 0.70 -15.21
N ASP A 49 0.08 1.07 -16.21
CA ASP A 49 0.17 0.39 -17.49
C ASP A 49 1.23 -0.72 -17.46
N ASP A 50 2.31 -0.54 -16.68
CA ASP A 50 3.31 -1.57 -16.38
C ASP A 50 2.81 -2.53 -15.28
N VAL A 51 2.34 -3.73 -15.67
CA VAL A 51 1.73 -4.72 -14.76
C VAL A 51 2.72 -5.18 -13.69
N GLU A 52 3.96 -5.40 -14.09
CA GLU A 52 5.02 -5.86 -13.20
C GLU A 52 5.35 -4.78 -12.17
N LEU A 53 5.45 -3.53 -12.62
CA LEU A 53 5.71 -2.40 -11.73
C LEU A 53 4.53 -2.16 -10.76
N ALA A 54 3.29 -2.13 -11.26
CA ALA A 54 2.09 -1.93 -10.44
C ALA A 54 1.91 -3.01 -9.37
N GLU A 55 2.18 -4.28 -9.70
CA GLU A 55 2.16 -5.36 -8.72
C GLU A 55 3.22 -5.17 -7.63
N ASN A 56 4.44 -4.78 -8.02
CA ASN A 56 5.56 -4.58 -7.11
C ASN A 56 5.35 -3.41 -6.13
N VAL A 57 4.62 -2.36 -6.54
CA VAL A 57 4.30 -1.22 -5.66
C VAL A 57 2.93 -1.33 -4.99
N SER A 58 2.10 -2.33 -5.31
CA SER A 58 0.76 -2.48 -4.74
C SER A 58 0.76 -2.45 -3.20
N ILE A 59 -0.29 -1.89 -2.60
CA ILE A 59 -0.42 -1.79 -1.12
C ILE A 59 -0.30 -3.15 -0.43
N ALA A 60 -0.78 -4.20 -1.09
CA ALA A 60 -0.75 -5.55 -0.57
C ALA A 60 0.68 -6.10 -0.58
N MET A 61 1.44 -5.86 -1.66
CA MET A 61 2.87 -6.18 -1.71
C MET A 61 3.66 -5.38 -0.67
N LEU A 62 3.42 -4.08 -0.52
CA LEU A 62 4.05 -3.25 0.50
C LEU A 62 3.78 -3.80 1.91
N THR A 63 2.54 -4.24 2.18
CA THR A 63 2.17 -4.88 3.46
C THR A 63 2.92 -6.20 3.68
N VAL A 64 3.16 -6.98 2.63
CA VAL A 64 3.96 -8.21 2.71
C VAL A 64 5.44 -7.89 2.93
N LEU A 65 5.98 -6.86 2.27
CA LEU A 65 7.36 -6.43 2.47
C LEU A 65 7.64 -5.96 3.90
N GLU A 66 6.62 -5.46 4.61
CA GLU A 66 6.75 -5.11 6.01
C GLU A 66 6.88 -6.27 6.98
N THR A 67 6.46 -7.47 6.59
CA THR A 67 6.64 -8.65 7.43
C THR A 67 8.08 -9.17 7.38
N LEU A 68 8.92 -8.63 6.49
CA LEU A 68 10.35 -8.92 6.38
C LEU A 68 11.17 -8.08 7.35
N GLY A 69 12.31 -8.65 7.80
CA GLY A 69 13.31 -7.86 8.51
C GLY A 69 13.92 -6.76 7.62
N PRO A 70 14.50 -5.69 8.17
CA PRO A 70 15.04 -4.56 7.40
C PRO A 70 16.03 -4.97 6.29
N VAL A 71 16.90 -5.95 6.57
CA VAL A 71 17.89 -6.47 5.62
C VAL A 71 17.24 -7.35 4.54
N GLU A 72 16.29 -8.20 4.91
CA GLU A 72 15.54 -9.04 3.97
C GLU A 72 14.76 -8.18 2.98
N ARG A 73 14.10 -7.14 3.48
CA ARG A 73 13.38 -6.16 2.67
C ARG A 73 14.31 -5.41 1.71
N ALA A 74 15.44 -4.89 2.18
CA ALA A 74 16.40 -4.19 1.33
C ALA A 74 16.95 -5.10 0.22
N VAL A 75 17.36 -6.33 0.56
CA VAL A 75 17.85 -7.31 -0.41
C VAL A 75 16.77 -7.69 -1.41
N PHE A 76 15.52 -7.90 -0.95
CA PHE A 76 14.40 -8.20 -1.82
C PHE A 76 14.15 -7.07 -2.83
N VAL A 77 13.99 -5.83 -2.35
CA VAL A 77 13.68 -4.68 -3.22
C VAL A 77 14.81 -4.43 -4.22
N LEU A 78 16.06 -4.37 -3.77
CA LEU A 78 17.20 -4.12 -4.64
C LEU A 78 17.38 -5.19 -5.73
N HIS A 79 17.15 -6.47 -5.39
CA HIS A 79 17.35 -7.55 -6.34
C HIS A 79 16.12 -7.85 -7.21
N GLN A 80 14.91 -7.70 -6.68
CA GLN A 80 13.67 -8.10 -7.37
C GLN A 80 12.99 -6.97 -8.13
N VAL A 81 13.16 -5.72 -7.69
CA VAL A 81 12.56 -4.56 -8.36
C VAL A 81 13.58 -3.88 -9.26
N PHE A 82 14.83 -3.78 -8.79
CA PHE A 82 15.90 -3.07 -9.50
C PHE A 82 16.91 -4.00 -10.18
N GLU A 83 16.66 -5.31 -10.17
CA GLU A 83 17.51 -6.34 -10.79
C GLU A 83 19.00 -6.26 -10.42
N MET A 84 19.31 -5.68 -9.25
CA MET A 84 20.69 -5.39 -8.87
C MET A 84 21.48 -6.68 -8.61
N PRO A 85 22.75 -6.76 -9.07
CA PRO A 85 23.59 -7.93 -8.81
C PRO A 85 23.85 -8.13 -7.32
N TYR A 86 23.87 -9.40 -6.88
CA TYR A 86 24.12 -9.74 -5.47
C TYR A 86 25.44 -9.22 -4.91
N ALA A 87 26.45 -9.01 -5.77
CA ALA A 87 27.74 -8.45 -5.36
C ALA A 87 27.62 -7.00 -4.90
N GLU A 88 26.89 -6.18 -5.65
CA GLU A 88 26.65 -4.77 -5.33
C GLU A 88 25.78 -4.63 -4.07
N ILE A 89 24.75 -5.47 -3.95
CA ILE A 89 23.90 -5.51 -2.75
C ILE A 89 24.74 -5.91 -1.53
N ALA A 90 25.65 -6.87 -1.67
CA ALA A 90 26.52 -7.35 -0.60
C ALA A 90 27.44 -6.25 -0.05
N GLU A 91 28.07 -5.47 -0.93
CA GLU A 91 28.84 -4.28 -0.55
C GLU A 91 27.96 -3.27 0.18
N ALA A 92 26.77 -3.01 -0.36
CA ALA A 92 25.85 -2.02 0.16
C ALA A 92 25.29 -2.37 1.55
N VAL A 93 25.03 -3.66 1.81
CA VAL A 93 24.46 -4.14 3.08
C VAL A 93 25.51 -4.67 4.07
N GLY A 94 26.81 -4.56 3.73
CA GLY A 94 27.92 -5.03 4.57
C GLY A 94 27.91 -6.54 4.82
N ARG A 95 27.58 -7.35 3.80
CA ARG A 95 27.54 -8.82 3.88
C ARG A 95 28.28 -9.47 2.72
N THR A 96 28.43 -10.80 2.76
CA THR A 96 29.00 -11.56 1.63
C THR A 96 27.95 -11.82 0.55
N PRO A 97 28.33 -11.96 -0.74
CA PRO A 97 27.39 -12.29 -1.81
C PRO A 97 26.62 -13.60 -1.56
N ALA A 98 27.26 -14.58 -0.92
CA ALA A 98 26.61 -15.83 -0.53
C ALA A 98 25.51 -15.61 0.53
N SER A 99 25.76 -14.76 1.53
CA SER A 99 24.76 -14.39 2.54
C SER A 99 23.59 -13.65 1.90
N VAL A 100 23.85 -12.70 0.99
CA VAL A 100 22.81 -11.97 0.27
C VAL A 100 21.94 -12.91 -0.56
N ARG A 101 22.52 -13.91 -1.25
CA ARG A 101 21.75 -14.92 -1.98
C ARG A 101 20.78 -15.70 -1.08
N GLN A 102 21.23 -16.13 0.09
CA GLN A 102 20.37 -16.83 1.05
C GLN A 102 19.24 -15.93 1.58
N ILE A 103 19.55 -14.66 1.87
CA ILE A 103 18.57 -13.68 2.31
C ILE A 103 17.54 -13.43 1.21
N ALA A 104 17.98 -13.29 -0.04
CA ALA A 104 17.10 -13.09 -1.18
C ALA A 104 16.15 -14.28 -1.38
N HIS A 105 16.67 -15.51 -1.26
CA HIS A 105 15.85 -16.72 -1.32
C HIS A 105 14.78 -16.75 -0.23
N ARG A 106 15.18 -16.56 1.03
CA ARG A 106 14.26 -16.56 2.16
C ARG A 106 13.21 -15.46 2.05
N ALA A 107 13.60 -14.26 1.63
CA ALA A 107 12.67 -13.17 1.38
C ALA A 107 11.68 -13.52 0.27
N ARG A 108 12.14 -14.15 -0.82
CA ARG A 108 11.27 -14.62 -1.92
C ARG A 108 10.27 -15.67 -1.46
N GLU A 109 10.68 -16.64 -0.66
CA GLU A 109 9.76 -17.64 -0.08
C GLU A 109 8.73 -16.98 0.85
N HIS A 110 9.18 -16.07 1.71
CA HIS A 110 8.31 -15.37 2.66
C HIS A 110 7.25 -14.51 1.95
N VAL A 111 7.66 -13.82 0.87
CA VAL A 111 6.78 -13.02 0.02
C VAL A 111 5.85 -13.92 -0.79
N GLY A 112 6.39 -14.95 -1.46
CA GLY A 112 5.60 -15.86 -2.28
C GLY A 112 4.49 -16.58 -1.51
N ALA A 113 4.74 -16.93 -0.25
CA ALA A 113 3.73 -17.54 0.63
C ALA A 113 2.57 -16.60 1.00
N ARG A 114 2.74 -15.28 0.88
CA ARG A 114 1.78 -14.25 1.30
C ARG A 114 1.35 -13.33 0.16
N ARG A 115 1.88 -13.52 -1.05
CA ARG A 115 1.59 -12.70 -2.23
C ARG A 115 0.11 -12.88 -2.58
N PRO A 116 -0.67 -11.79 -2.67
CA PRO A 116 -2.02 -11.84 -3.21
C PRO A 116 -1.96 -12.39 -4.63
N ARG A 117 -2.85 -13.32 -4.96
CA ARG A 117 -2.97 -13.82 -6.33
C ARG A 117 -3.79 -12.81 -7.11
N MET A 118 -3.14 -11.81 -7.70
CA MET A 118 -3.82 -10.85 -8.56
C MET A 118 -4.13 -11.54 -9.89
N GLN A 119 -5.27 -12.25 -9.94
CA GLN A 119 -5.79 -12.92 -11.14
C GLN A 119 -6.84 -12.08 -11.88
N VAL A 120 -7.16 -10.89 -11.37
CA VAL A 120 -8.27 -10.07 -11.85
C VAL A 120 -7.77 -9.11 -12.93
N ASP A 121 -8.46 -9.08 -14.07
CA ASP A 121 -8.22 -8.11 -15.15
C ASP A 121 -8.38 -6.67 -14.65
N ARG A 122 -7.55 -5.74 -15.13
CA ARG A 122 -7.54 -4.32 -14.69
C ARG A 122 -8.89 -3.65 -14.91
N ALA A 123 -9.56 -3.92 -16.02
CA ALA A 123 -10.88 -3.37 -16.31
C ALA A 123 -11.91 -3.84 -15.27
N GLN A 124 -11.81 -5.11 -14.85
CA GLN A 124 -12.66 -5.66 -13.81
C GLN A 124 -12.33 -5.06 -12.44
N GLN A 125 -11.05 -4.87 -12.10
CA GLN A 125 -10.66 -4.22 -10.85
C GLN A 125 -11.14 -2.77 -10.79
N GLN A 126 -11.00 -2.01 -11.87
CA GLN A 126 -11.48 -0.64 -11.94
C GLN A 126 -13.01 -0.57 -11.81
N ALA A 127 -13.75 -1.44 -12.50
CA ALA A 127 -15.21 -1.51 -12.36
C ALA A 127 -15.65 -1.85 -10.92
N VAL A 128 -14.91 -2.71 -10.21
CA VAL A 128 -15.17 -3.02 -8.79
C VAL A 128 -14.90 -1.80 -7.91
N VAL A 129 -13.80 -1.07 -8.14
CA VAL A 129 -13.46 0.15 -7.40
C VAL A 129 -14.47 1.27 -7.65
N GLU A 130 -14.97 1.43 -8.87
CA GLU A 130 -16.00 2.43 -9.21
C GLU A 130 -17.34 2.13 -8.52
N LYS A 131 -17.77 0.86 -8.51
CA LYS A 131 -18.96 0.43 -7.74
C LYS A 131 -18.79 0.67 -6.25
N PHE A 132 -17.61 0.34 -5.71
CA PHE A 132 -17.28 0.57 -4.31
C PHE A 132 -17.29 2.06 -3.96
N LEU A 133 -16.69 2.92 -4.81
CA LEU A 133 -16.75 4.36 -4.65
C LEU A 133 -18.19 4.86 -4.60
N ALA A 134 -19.01 4.50 -5.58
CA ALA A 134 -20.41 4.94 -5.62
C ALA A 134 -21.17 4.54 -4.35
N ALA A 135 -20.94 3.33 -3.84
CA ALA A 135 -21.55 2.84 -2.61
C ALA A 135 -21.04 3.58 -1.36
N VAL A 136 -19.74 3.88 -1.28
CA VAL A 136 -19.16 4.71 -0.21
C VAL A 136 -19.70 6.13 -0.26
N SER A 137 -19.80 6.74 -1.45
CA SER A 137 -20.26 8.13 -1.64
C SER A 137 -21.72 8.34 -1.25
N THR A 138 -22.55 7.31 -1.45
CA THR A 138 -23.99 7.35 -1.14
C THR A 138 -24.33 6.79 0.25
N GLY A 139 -23.39 6.11 0.89
CA GLY A 139 -23.64 5.38 2.14
C GLY A 139 -24.54 4.14 1.95
N ASP A 140 -24.65 3.61 0.73
CA ASP A 140 -25.47 2.43 0.45
C ASP A 140 -24.83 1.15 1.02
N VAL A 141 -25.38 0.70 2.15
CA VAL A 141 -24.90 -0.48 2.86
C VAL A 141 -25.08 -1.75 2.03
N GLN A 142 -26.15 -1.88 1.24
CA GLN A 142 -26.40 -3.09 0.47
C GLN A 142 -25.44 -3.15 -0.72
N ALA A 143 -25.27 -2.06 -1.45
CA ALA A 143 -24.29 -1.97 -2.54
C ALA A 143 -22.85 -2.23 -2.04
N LEU A 144 -22.52 -1.77 -0.82
CA LEU A 144 -21.26 -2.11 -0.17
C LEU A 144 -21.15 -3.62 0.10
N VAL A 145 -22.18 -4.26 0.65
CA VAL A 145 -22.17 -5.71 0.89
C VAL A 145 -21.99 -6.50 -0.42
N ASP A 146 -22.59 -6.05 -1.51
CA ASP A 146 -22.56 -6.76 -2.80
C ASP A 146 -21.17 -6.77 -3.44
N VAL A 147 -20.35 -5.74 -3.20
CA VAL A 147 -18.99 -5.63 -3.74
C VAL A 147 -17.91 -6.20 -2.80
N LEU A 148 -18.23 -6.41 -1.52
CA LEU A 148 -17.30 -6.91 -0.51
C LEU A 148 -17.29 -8.46 -0.46
N ALA A 149 -16.12 -9.04 -0.23
CA ALA A 149 -16.01 -10.44 0.13
C ALA A 149 -16.62 -10.69 1.53
N PRO A 150 -17.22 -11.87 1.80
CA PRO A 150 -17.86 -12.15 3.08
C PRO A 150 -16.96 -11.92 4.30
N ASP A 151 -15.69 -12.25 4.18
CA ASP A 151 -14.62 -12.17 5.17
C ASP A 151 -13.72 -10.94 5.01
N VAL A 152 -14.15 -9.93 4.25
CA VAL A 152 -13.39 -8.70 4.02
C VAL A 152 -12.87 -8.09 5.32
N VAL A 153 -11.65 -7.56 5.25
CA VAL A 153 -11.00 -6.88 6.38
C VAL A 153 -10.74 -5.42 6.03
N VAL A 154 -11.20 -4.52 6.89
CA VAL A 154 -10.74 -3.12 6.91
C VAL A 154 -9.62 -2.99 7.93
N VAL A 155 -8.50 -2.42 7.51
CA VAL A 155 -7.43 -1.94 8.39
C VAL A 155 -7.31 -0.44 8.23
N ALA A 156 -7.33 0.28 9.35
CA ALA A 156 -7.20 1.73 9.35
C ALA A 156 -5.93 2.16 10.10
N ASP A 157 -5.26 3.20 9.61
CA ASP A 157 -4.09 3.78 10.29
C ASP A 157 -4.23 5.30 10.42
N GLY A 158 -4.41 5.75 11.66
CA GLY A 158 -4.40 7.18 12.00
C GLY A 158 -3.08 7.66 12.62
N GLY A 159 -2.07 6.79 12.77
CA GLY A 159 -0.77 7.13 13.37
C GLY A 159 -0.81 7.45 14.87
N GLY A 160 -1.97 7.35 15.51
CA GLY A 160 -2.22 7.88 16.85
C GLY A 160 -2.51 9.38 16.87
N ILE A 161 -2.67 10.00 15.70
CA ILE A 161 -2.94 11.43 15.51
C ILE A 161 -4.39 11.61 15.03
N ALA A 162 -4.75 10.94 13.94
CA ALA A 162 -6.12 10.94 13.40
C ALA A 162 -6.96 9.81 14.01
N THR A 163 -8.27 10.04 14.13
CA THR A 163 -9.21 9.00 14.58
C THR A 163 -9.31 7.90 13.53
N ALA A 164 -8.96 6.67 13.90
CA ALA A 164 -9.03 5.50 13.05
C ALA A 164 -9.48 4.28 13.86
N ALA A 165 -10.03 3.26 13.17
CA ALA A 165 -10.35 1.99 13.81
C ALA A 165 -9.07 1.39 14.43
N ARG A 166 -9.10 1.14 15.74
CA ARG A 166 -7.93 0.65 16.49
C ARG A 166 -7.64 -0.83 16.23
N GLU A 167 -8.67 -1.58 15.85
CA GLU A 167 -8.58 -3.00 15.51
C GLU A 167 -9.20 -3.23 14.13
N PRO A 168 -8.75 -4.26 13.39
CA PRO A 168 -9.30 -4.58 12.10
C PRO A 168 -10.78 -4.91 12.21
N ILE A 169 -11.56 -4.40 11.26
CA ILE A 169 -13.00 -4.70 11.17
C ILE A 169 -13.15 -5.83 10.17
N VAL A 170 -13.66 -6.96 10.64
CA VAL A 170 -13.82 -8.18 9.83
C VAL A 170 -15.29 -8.42 9.53
N GLY A 171 -15.57 -8.73 8.27
CA GLY A 171 -16.86 -9.19 7.76
C GLY A 171 -17.62 -8.13 6.96
N ALA A 172 -18.16 -8.53 5.81
CA ALA A 172 -18.81 -7.66 4.83
C ALA A 172 -19.80 -6.67 5.45
N ARG A 173 -20.76 -7.15 6.24
CA ARG A 173 -21.80 -6.27 6.80
C ARG A 173 -21.28 -5.28 7.84
N ARG A 174 -20.32 -5.69 8.67
CA ARG A 174 -19.69 -4.80 9.66
C ARG A 174 -18.86 -3.72 8.97
N VAL A 175 -18.12 -4.10 7.94
CA VAL A 175 -17.36 -3.19 7.09
C VAL A 175 -18.28 -2.23 6.34
N ALA A 176 -19.36 -2.73 5.72
CA ALA A 176 -20.31 -1.90 4.99
C ALA A 176 -20.95 -0.82 5.88
N VAL A 177 -21.42 -1.20 7.07
CA VAL A 177 -21.99 -0.24 8.05
C VAL A 177 -20.93 0.73 8.59
N PHE A 178 -19.67 0.32 8.68
CA PHE A 178 -18.58 1.20 9.09
C PHE A 178 -18.30 2.26 8.01
N LEU A 179 -18.17 1.84 6.76
CA LEU A 179 -17.86 2.71 5.62
C LEU A 179 -19.01 3.65 5.29
N SER A 180 -20.27 3.19 5.38
CA SER A 180 -21.44 4.00 5.02
C SER A 180 -21.61 5.25 5.88
N LYS A 181 -21.11 5.23 7.12
CA LYS A 181 -21.17 6.38 8.04
C LYS A 181 -20.39 7.58 7.53
N ALA A 182 -19.33 7.36 6.74
CA ALA A 182 -18.50 8.45 6.25
C ALA A 182 -19.30 9.46 5.41
N ALA A 183 -20.22 8.97 4.57
CA ALA A 183 -21.06 9.81 3.69
C ALA A 183 -21.97 10.80 4.43
N SER A 184 -22.25 10.54 5.71
CA SER A 184 -23.09 11.41 6.54
C SER A 184 -22.31 12.51 7.27
N LEU A 185 -20.98 12.50 7.16
CA LEU A 185 -20.12 13.46 7.84
C LEU A 185 -20.13 14.81 7.11
N PRO A 186 -20.13 15.93 7.85
CA PRO A 186 -19.95 17.26 7.25
C PRO A 186 -18.67 17.34 6.42
N GLY A 187 -18.74 18.08 5.31
CA GLY A 187 -17.59 18.27 4.42
C GLY A 187 -17.11 17.01 3.70
N PHE A 188 -17.89 15.91 3.72
CA PHE A 188 -17.56 14.68 3.03
C PHE A 188 -17.49 14.90 1.50
N ALA A 189 -16.34 14.58 0.93
CA ALA A 189 -16.12 14.52 -0.50
C ALA A 189 -15.29 13.29 -0.84
N THR A 190 -15.52 12.71 -2.02
CA THR A 190 -14.80 11.52 -2.47
C THR A 190 -14.37 11.66 -3.91
N THR A 191 -13.14 11.25 -4.22
CA THR A 191 -12.60 11.23 -5.58
C THR A 191 -11.87 9.93 -5.87
N THR A 192 -11.92 9.46 -7.12
CA THR A 192 -11.04 8.39 -7.60
C THR A 192 -9.61 8.91 -7.72
N THR A 193 -8.64 8.09 -7.35
CA THR A 193 -7.22 8.39 -7.53
C THR A 193 -6.43 7.11 -7.79
N TRP A 194 -5.19 7.23 -8.24
CA TRP A 194 -4.27 6.11 -8.39
C TRP A 194 -3.34 6.07 -7.18
N LEU A 195 -3.34 4.96 -6.45
CA LEU A 195 -2.56 4.75 -5.24
C LEU A 195 -1.63 3.56 -5.44
N ASN A 196 -0.33 3.83 -5.47
CA ASN A 196 0.72 2.86 -5.74
C ASN A 196 0.43 1.98 -6.98
N GLY A 197 0.13 2.60 -8.11
CA GLY A 197 -0.10 1.88 -9.38
C GLY A 197 -1.47 1.19 -9.49
N MET A 198 -2.35 1.33 -8.49
CA MET A 198 -3.68 0.68 -8.49
C MET A 198 -4.80 1.72 -8.31
N PRO A 199 -6.03 1.48 -8.84
CA PRO A 199 -7.17 2.34 -8.56
C PRO A 199 -7.50 2.35 -7.06
N GLY A 200 -7.72 3.54 -6.52
CA GLY A 200 -8.08 3.78 -5.13
C GLY A 200 -8.98 5.00 -4.96
N ILE A 201 -9.28 5.35 -3.72
CA ILE A 201 -10.20 6.43 -3.37
C ILE A 201 -9.53 7.40 -2.40
N ARG A 202 -9.74 8.70 -2.62
CA ARG A 202 -9.50 9.73 -1.61
C ARG A 202 -10.85 10.15 -1.03
N ILE A 203 -10.93 10.17 0.29
CA ILE A 203 -12.07 10.68 1.05
C ILE A 203 -11.59 11.89 1.86
N ASP A 204 -12.21 13.04 1.68
CA ASP A 204 -11.96 14.24 2.48
C ASP A 204 -13.16 14.47 3.40
N VAL A 205 -12.91 14.73 4.68
CA VAL A 205 -13.93 15.07 5.68
C VAL A 205 -13.39 16.21 6.53
N ASP A 206 -14.09 17.35 6.56
CA ASP A 206 -13.67 18.57 7.28
C ASP A 206 -12.20 18.97 7.01
N GLY A 207 -11.73 18.78 5.76
CA GLY A 207 -10.35 19.09 5.35
C GLY A 207 -9.30 18.01 5.69
N GLU A 208 -9.71 16.92 6.34
CA GLU A 208 -8.84 15.78 6.66
C GLU A 208 -8.97 14.68 5.61
N ALA A 209 -7.86 14.39 4.92
CA ALA A 209 -7.82 13.39 3.88
C ALA A 209 -7.69 11.96 4.44
N THR A 210 -8.30 11.02 3.73
CA THR A 210 -8.15 9.58 3.93
C THR A 210 -7.86 8.94 2.58
N ALA A 211 -6.73 8.26 2.46
CA ALA A 211 -6.44 7.43 1.30
C ALA A 211 -6.94 6.01 1.53
N VAL A 212 -7.68 5.49 0.56
CA VAL A 212 -8.29 4.16 0.60
C VAL A 212 -7.77 3.33 -0.57
N SER A 213 -6.99 2.31 -0.27
CA SER A 213 -6.63 1.26 -1.23
C SER A 213 -7.43 0.00 -0.97
N VAL A 214 -7.73 -0.76 -2.03
CA VAL A 214 -8.45 -2.02 -1.93
C VAL A 214 -7.71 -3.16 -2.60
N VAL A 215 -7.92 -4.38 -2.12
CA VAL A 215 -7.47 -5.60 -2.78
C VAL A 215 -8.69 -6.30 -3.34
N VAL A 216 -8.65 -6.59 -4.64
CA VAL A 216 -9.74 -7.25 -5.37
C VAL A 216 -9.29 -8.66 -5.77
N GLU A 217 -10.07 -9.65 -5.36
CA GLU A 217 -9.88 -11.07 -5.70
C GLU A 217 -11.24 -11.62 -6.14
N ASP A 218 -11.28 -12.37 -7.24
CA ASP A 218 -12.51 -12.96 -7.80
C ASP A 218 -13.67 -11.95 -7.98
N GLY A 219 -13.32 -10.71 -8.35
CA GLY A 219 -14.29 -9.62 -8.57
C GLY A 219 -14.91 -9.05 -7.29
N ARG A 220 -14.38 -9.37 -6.11
CA ARG A 220 -14.81 -8.82 -4.82
C ARG A 220 -13.66 -8.20 -4.04
N ILE A 221 -13.97 -7.24 -3.18
CA ILE A 221 -12.97 -6.61 -2.31
C ILE A 221 -12.73 -7.49 -1.09
N THR A 222 -11.50 -8.01 -0.94
CA THR A 222 -11.09 -8.84 0.20
C THR A 222 -10.37 -8.05 1.30
N ARG A 223 -9.78 -6.90 0.95
CA ARG A 223 -9.17 -5.98 1.92
C ARG A 223 -9.38 -4.53 1.57
N VAL A 224 -9.53 -3.70 2.59
CA VAL A 224 -9.61 -2.23 2.51
C VAL A 224 -8.58 -1.65 3.47
N TYR A 225 -7.72 -0.78 2.97
CA TYR A 225 -6.71 -0.06 3.75
C TYR A 225 -7.07 1.42 3.78
N ALA A 226 -7.46 1.94 4.95
CA ALA A 226 -7.84 3.34 5.13
C ALA A 226 -6.77 4.10 5.92
N ILE A 227 -5.94 4.88 5.22
CA ILE A 227 -4.85 5.63 5.83
C ILE A 227 -5.30 7.07 6.08
N ARG A 228 -5.29 7.47 7.35
CA ARG A 228 -5.58 8.82 7.84
C ARG A 228 -4.37 9.45 8.54
N ASN A 229 -3.27 8.71 8.66
CA ASN A 229 -2.06 9.16 9.34
C ASN A 229 -1.39 10.29 8.53
N PRO A 230 -1.40 11.55 9.00
CA PRO A 230 -0.94 12.69 8.19
C PRO A 230 0.53 12.55 7.75
N HIS A 231 1.37 11.85 8.54
CA HIS A 231 2.75 11.56 8.15
C HIS A 231 2.86 10.68 6.90
N LYS A 232 1.86 9.83 6.63
CA LYS A 232 1.83 8.94 5.47
C LYS A 232 1.05 9.51 4.29
N LEU A 233 0.41 10.67 4.46
CA LEU A 233 -0.41 11.33 3.45
C LEU A 233 0.32 12.43 2.69
N GLY A 234 1.57 12.78 3.09
CA GLY A 234 2.33 13.87 2.48
C GLY A 234 2.58 13.74 0.97
N SER A 235 2.44 12.53 0.41
CA SER A 235 2.55 12.25 -1.03
C SER A 235 1.21 12.22 -1.78
N LEU A 236 0.07 12.44 -1.14
CA LEU A 236 -1.23 12.42 -1.83
C LEU A 236 -1.47 13.63 -2.70
N ASP A 237 -0.86 14.76 -2.34
CA ASP A 237 -0.98 16.00 -3.08
C ASP A 237 0.12 16.14 -4.16
N SER A 238 1.11 15.24 -4.18
CA SER A 238 2.20 15.21 -5.16
C SER A 238 2.14 13.95 -6.04
N VAL A 239 2.19 14.11 -7.36
CA VAL A 239 2.13 12.98 -8.30
C VAL A 239 3.54 12.42 -8.53
N TRP A 240 3.72 11.12 -8.29
CA TRP A 240 4.97 10.41 -8.52
C TRP A 240 4.96 9.74 -9.89
N ASN A 241 5.90 10.15 -10.76
CA ASN A 241 6.18 9.48 -12.03
C ASN A 241 7.27 8.42 -11.77
N LEU A 242 6.93 7.13 -11.85
CA LEU A 242 7.92 6.05 -11.87
C LEU A 242 8.29 5.79 -13.35
N ARG A 243 9.27 6.53 -13.88
CA ARG A 243 9.85 6.20 -15.19
C ARG A 243 10.99 5.19 -15.00
N ARG A 244 11.08 4.21 -15.90
CA ARG A 244 12.23 3.30 -16.05
C ARG A 244 13.52 4.07 -16.32
#